data_AF-A0ABD2I1N6-F1
#
_entry.id   AF-A0ABD2I1N6-F1
#
_cell.length_a   1.000
_cell.length_b   1.000
_cell.length_c   1.000
_cell.angle_alpha   90.00
_cell.angle_beta   90.00
_cell.angle_gamma   90.00
#
_symmetry.space_group_name_H-M   'P 1'
#
loop_
_entity.id
_entity.type
_entity.pdbx_description
1 polymer ?
#
loop_
_entity_poly.entity_id
_entity_poly.type
_entity_poly.pdbx_seq_one_letter_code
_entity_poly.pdbx_strand_id
1 'polypeptide(L)'
;MKEDLKNQQQILQIHPKNRWSPEDCHNELFLFKPNFLRVVYRGTKKSYRTVRAEFALHRDGGISYFEVKIELFHKGSGNIGIGIVPRSMSLDTWVGRYPETYGYFDGGKIYGHNTGFFDGFPEFSSGDVVGCGVDWATHEIIYTKNGERLITSNLYVLTSDDLYPAVTLENPAGIKFEKQQHGGTEGDYTDMEAGT
;
A
#
# COMPACT_ATOMS: atom_id res chain seq x y z
N MET A 1 24.97 -37.58 -9.93
CA MET A 1 23.58 -37.20 -9.60
C MET A 1 23.56 -36.23 -8.41
N LYS A 2 24.19 -35.06 -8.55
CA LYS A 2 24.15 -33.99 -7.54
C LYS A 2 23.85 -32.62 -8.17
N GLU A 3 23.35 -32.61 -9.39
CA GLU A 3 23.13 -31.37 -10.16
C GLU A 3 21.64 -31.00 -10.37
N ASP A 4 20.68 -31.87 -10.01
CA ASP A 4 19.25 -31.67 -10.35
C ASP A 4 18.32 -31.33 -9.16
N LEU A 5 18.87 -30.82 -8.05
CA LEU A 5 18.07 -30.31 -6.92
C LEU A 5 18.22 -28.79 -6.73
N LYS A 6 18.53 -28.06 -7.80
CA LYS A 6 18.65 -26.59 -7.77
C LYS A 6 17.52 -25.82 -8.45
N ASN A 7 16.54 -26.49 -9.07
CA ASN A 7 15.43 -25.82 -9.75
C ASN A 7 14.09 -26.41 -9.31
N GLN A 8 13.53 -25.89 -8.19
CA GLN A 8 12.07 -25.82 -7.93
C GLN A 8 11.72 -25.17 -6.58
N GLN A 9 12.46 -24.15 -6.17
CA GLN A 9 11.90 -23.14 -5.27
C GLN A 9 11.92 -21.83 -6.06
N GLN A 10 10.76 -21.38 -6.48
CA GLN A 10 10.55 -20.02 -6.95
C GLN A 10 10.82 -19.13 -5.73
N ILE A 11 12.09 -18.75 -5.55
CA ILE A 11 12.53 -17.88 -4.47
C ILE A 11 11.78 -16.57 -4.66
N LEU A 12 10.77 -16.31 -3.83
CA LEU A 12 10.28 -14.97 -3.57
C LEU A 12 11.51 -14.13 -3.21
N GLN A 13 12.06 -13.41 -4.18
CA GLN A 13 13.18 -12.51 -3.94
C GLN A 13 12.63 -11.38 -3.10
N ILE A 14 12.85 -11.46 -1.79
CA ILE A 14 12.66 -10.34 -0.88
C ILE A 14 13.77 -9.33 -1.23
N HIS A 15 13.54 -8.51 -2.25
CA HIS A 15 14.40 -7.39 -2.61
C HIS A 15 14.55 -6.45 -1.40
N PRO A 16 15.64 -5.65 -1.32
CA PRO A 16 15.85 -4.73 -0.20
C PRO A 16 14.57 -3.94 0.05
N LYS A 17 14.06 -4.06 1.30
CA LYS A 17 12.77 -3.52 1.74
C LYS A 17 12.61 -2.08 1.23
N ASN A 18 11.61 -1.86 0.36
CA ASN A 18 11.20 -0.52 -0.03
C ASN A 18 10.89 0.30 1.23
N ARG A 19 10.98 1.62 1.12
CA ARG A 19 10.85 2.56 2.23
C ARG A 19 10.17 3.84 1.76
N TRP A 20 9.74 4.68 2.69
CA TRP A 20 9.23 6.00 2.35
C TRP A 20 10.35 6.86 1.78
N SER A 21 10.07 7.55 0.67
CA SER A 21 11.04 8.41 0.01
C SER A 21 11.13 9.75 0.75
N PRO A 22 12.31 10.16 1.27
CA PRO A 22 12.48 11.51 1.83
C PRO A 22 12.36 12.61 0.77
N GLU A 23 12.57 12.29 -0.51
CA GLU A 23 12.47 13.21 -1.63
C GLU A 23 11.04 13.33 -2.17
N ASP A 24 10.17 12.37 -1.84
CA ASP A 24 8.79 12.29 -2.32
C ASP A 24 7.80 12.19 -1.15
N CYS A 25 7.95 13.13 -0.21
CA CYS A 25 7.24 13.19 1.05
C CYS A 25 6.77 14.63 1.31
N HIS A 26 5.51 14.79 1.68
CA HIS A 26 4.99 16.09 2.07
C HIS A 26 5.78 16.67 3.27
N ASN A 27 6.11 17.96 3.23
CA ASN A 27 7.02 18.62 4.20
C ASN A 27 6.54 18.60 5.67
N GLU A 28 5.23 18.49 5.91
CA GLU A 28 4.65 18.34 7.27
C GLU A 28 4.67 16.90 7.81
N LEU A 29 5.18 15.92 7.03
CA LEU A 29 5.34 14.54 7.47
C LEU A 29 6.75 14.30 8.01
N PHE A 30 6.86 13.59 9.14
CA PHE A 30 8.12 13.27 9.78
C PHE A 30 8.53 11.82 9.46
N LEU A 31 9.64 11.65 8.75
CA LEU A 31 10.24 10.34 8.50
C LEU A 31 11.34 10.02 9.51
N PHE A 32 11.35 8.78 10.01
CA PHE A 32 12.33 8.33 11.00
C PHE A 32 13.59 7.78 10.34
N LYS A 33 14.74 8.37 10.69
CA LYS A 33 16.07 7.89 10.28
C LYS A 33 16.51 6.66 11.10
N PRO A 34 17.43 5.83 10.58
CA PRO A 34 18.06 5.94 9.25
C PRO A 34 17.29 5.20 8.14
N ASN A 35 16.30 4.38 8.47
CA ASN A 35 15.68 3.46 7.52
C ASN A 35 14.47 4.00 6.77
N PHE A 36 13.89 5.12 7.20
CA PHE A 36 12.72 5.76 6.60
C PHE A 36 11.51 4.81 6.45
N LEU A 37 11.39 3.82 7.34
CA LEU A 37 10.24 2.91 7.32
C LEU A 37 9.03 3.50 8.03
N ARG A 38 9.20 4.50 8.90
CA ARG A 38 8.09 5.10 9.65
C ARG A 38 7.86 6.54 9.20
N VAL A 39 6.59 6.86 9.00
CA VAL A 39 6.09 8.21 8.75
C VAL A 39 5.07 8.59 9.82
N VAL A 40 5.18 9.81 10.36
CA VAL A 40 4.25 10.32 11.37
C VAL A 40 3.83 11.74 11.02
N TYR A 41 2.54 12.03 11.20
CA TYR A 41 2.03 13.39 11.27
C TYR A 41 1.62 13.71 12.72
N ARG A 42 1.97 14.91 13.22
CA ARG A 42 1.69 15.36 14.59
C ARG A 42 0.96 16.71 14.66
N GLY A 43 0.66 17.33 13.52
CA GLY A 43 0.03 18.65 13.47
C GLY A 43 -1.48 18.58 13.67
N THR A 44 -2.12 19.74 13.77
CA THR A 44 -3.58 19.86 14.00
C THR A 44 -4.36 20.37 12.80
N LYS A 45 -3.67 20.76 11.71
CA LYS A 45 -4.28 21.27 10.49
C LYS A 45 -4.94 20.13 9.71
N LYS A 46 -6.26 20.25 9.48
CA LYS A 46 -7.06 19.34 8.66
C LYS A 46 -6.75 19.55 7.17
N SER A 47 -5.82 18.76 6.67
CA SER A 47 -5.37 18.77 5.27
C SER A 47 -4.75 17.42 4.98
N TYR A 48 -4.87 16.93 3.76
CA TYR A 48 -4.22 15.69 3.38
C TYR A 48 -2.74 15.89 3.09
N ARG A 49 -1.94 14.91 3.48
CA ARG A 49 -0.48 14.89 3.32
C ARG A 49 -0.08 13.50 2.89
N THR A 50 0.60 13.40 1.75
CA THR A 50 1.00 12.13 1.18
C THR A 50 2.50 11.94 1.26
N VAL A 51 2.91 10.69 1.42
CA VAL A 51 4.26 10.23 1.12
C VAL A 51 4.17 9.03 0.17
N ARG A 52 5.10 8.97 -0.79
CA ARG A 52 5.31 7.82 -1.66
C ARG A 52 6.53 7.03 -1.24
N ALA A 53 6.53 5.74 -1.56
CA ALA A 53 7.72 4.92 -1.43
C ALA A 53 8.78 5.28 -2.47
N GLU A 54 10.03 4.88 -2.22
CA GLU A 54 11.18 5.18 -3.09
C GLU A 54 11.06 4.52 -4.46
N PHE A 55 10.61 3.27 -4.49
CA PHE A 55 10.43 2.49 -5.71
C PHE A 55 8.96 2.23 -6.04
N ALA A 56 8.66 2.20 -7.34
CA ALA A 56 7.36 1.80 -7.87
C ALA A 56 7.12 0.30 -7.67
N LEU A 57 5.87 -0.13 -7.89
CA LEU A 57 5.53 -1.54 -8.03
C LEU A 57 6.11 -2.09 -9.35
N HIS A 58 6.78 -3.24 -9.28
CA HIS A 58 7.37 -3.91 -10.44
C HIS A 58 6.28 -4.48 -11.36
N ARG A 59 6.36 -4.22 -12.68
CA ARG A 59 5.35 -4.60 -13.68
C ARG A 59 5.71 -5.87 -14.49
N ASP A 60 6.38 -6.84 -13.87
CA ASP A 60 6.93 -8.01 -14.58
C ASP A 60 5.91 -9.17 -14.75
N GLY A 61 4.62 -8.86 -14.89
CA GLY A 61 3.56 -9.84 -15.21
C GLY A 61 3.06 -10.73 -14.07
N GLY A 62 3.56 -10.55 -12.84
CA GLY A 62 3.05 -11.20 -11.63
C GLY A 62 2.39 -10.21 -10.66
N ILE A 63 2.20 -10.63 -9.41
CA ILE A 63 1.69 -9.73 -8.37
C ILE A 63 2.83 -8.87 -7.83
N SER A 64 2.57 -7.57 -7.66
CA SER A 64 3.39 -6.65 -6.87
C SER A 64 2.57 -6.13 -5.70
N TYR A 65 3.10 -6.24 -4.48
CA TYR A 65 2.32 -6.06 -3.26
C TYR A 65 3.16 -5.48 -2.13
N PHE A 66 2.55 -4.64 -1.29
CA PHE A 66 3.17 -4.09 -0.09
C PHE A 66 2.22 -4.08 1.11
N GLU A 67 2.77 -4.06 2.32
CA GLU A 67 2.01 -3.87 3.55
C GLU A 67 2.55 -2.72 4.38
N VAL A 68 1.62 -2.07 5.06
CA VAL A 68 1.91 -1.07 6.09
C VAL A 68 1.20 -1.44 7.39
N LYS A 69 1.86 -1.16 8.51
CA LYS A 69 1.29 -1.28 9.85
C LYS A 69 0.86 0.08 10.36
N ILE A 70 -0.35 0.15 10.91
CA ILE A 70 -0.86 1.33 11.59
C ILE A 70 -0.30 1.34 13.02
N GLU A 71 0.70 2.16 13.30
CA GLU A 71 1.34 2.21 14.62
C GLU A 71 0.61 3.14 15.59
N LEU A 72 0.12 4.27 15.10
CA LEU A 72 -0.54 5.29 15.91
C LEU A 72 -1.77 5.84 15.17
N PHE A 73 -2.90 5.81 15.86
CA PHE A 73 -4.18 6.30 15.38
C PHE A 73 -5.08 6.66 16.58
N HIS A 74 -5.68 7.85 16.56
CA HIS A 74 -6.73 8.21 17.50
C HIS A 74 -8.09 7.78 16.92
N LYS A 75 -8.78 6.89 17.65
CA LYS A 75 -10.08 6.35 17.23
C LYS A 75 -11.09 7.49 17.03
N GLY A 76 -11.76 7.52 15.87
CA GLY A 76 -12.76 8.53 15.52
C GLY A 76 -12.19 9.84 14.97
N SER A 77 -10.86 9.97 14.85
CA SER A 77 -10.20 11.09 14.13
C SER A 77 -9.53 10.62 12.84
N GLY A 78 -9.81 9.41 12.40
CA GLY A 78 -9.11 8.75 11.32
C GLY A 78 -9.51 9.23 9.94
N ASN A 79 -8.50 9.48 9.11
CA ASN A 79 -8.65 9.66 7.67
C ASN A 79 -7.29 9.30 7.05
N ILE A 80 -6.99 8.00 7.12
CA ILE A 80 -5.75 7.40 6.66
C ILE A 80 -6.06 6.65 5.38
N GLY A 81 -5.45 7.09 4.28
CA GLY A 81 -5.54 6.41 2.99
C GLY A 81 -4.29 5.60 2.70
N ILE A 82 -4.46 4.39 2.19
CA ILE A 82 -3.38 3.48 1.78
C ILE A 82 -3.65 3.04 0.36
N GLY A 83 -2.67 3.17 -0.52
CA GLY A 83 -2.86 2.70 -1.89
C GLY A 83 -1.68 2.98 -2.80
N ILE A 84 -1.98 3.18 -4.08
CA ILE A 84 -1.00 3.29 -5.15
C ILE A 84 -1.33 4.46 -6.06
N VAL A 85 -0.31 5.25 -6.39
CA VAL A 85 -0.48 6.50 -7.14
C VAL A 85 0.71 6.76 -8.07
N PRO A 86 0.50 7.47 -9.20
CA PRO A 86 1.59 7.96 -10.02
C PRO A 86 2.31 9.11 -9.33
N ARG A 87 3.56 9.37 -9.76
CA ARG A 87 4.38 10.49 -9.25
C ARG A 87 3.77 11.86 -9.58
N SER A 88 2.95 11.95 -10.61
CA SER A 88 2.24 13.16 -11.04
C SER A 88 1.21 13.66 -10.00
N MET A 89 0.75 12.79 -9.08
CA MET A 89 -0.16 13.21 -8.02
C MET A 89 0.56 14.14 -7.02
N SER A 90 -0.04 15.32 -6.74
CA SER A 90 0.46 16.23 -5.71
C SER A 90 0.54 15.58 -4.33
N LEU A 91 1.54 15.95 -3.54
CA LEU A 91 1.70 15.48 -2.15
C LEU A 91 0.73 16.17 -1.17
N ASP A 92 0.16 17.32 -1.55
CA ASP A 92 -0.86 18.06 -0.79
C ASP A 92 -2.29 17.51 -0.98
N THR A 93 -2.40 16.27 -1.46
CA THR A 93 -3.68 15.61 -1.75
C THR A 93 -3.73 14.20 -1.19
N TRP A 94 -4.80 13.47 -1.50
CA TRP A 94 -5.06 12.13 -0.98
C TRP A 94 -5.12 11.05 -2.05
N VAL A 95 -4.66 9.85 -1.70
CA VAL A 95 -4.70 8.66 -2.56
C VAL A 95 -6.15 8.32 -2.94
N GLY A 96 -6.46 8.19 -4.23
CA GLY A 96 -7.83 7.92 -4.69
C GLY A 96 -8.67 9.15 -5.04
N ARG A 97 -8.13 10.37 -4.89
CA ARG A 97 -8.85 11.61 -5.25
C ARG A 97 -9.12 11.76 -6.74
N TYR A 98 -8.16 11.37 -7.56
CA TYR A 98 -8.16 11.60 -9.00
C TYR A 98 -8.24 10.29 -9.77
N PRO A 99 -8.65 10.31 -11.05
CA PRO A 99 -8.48 9.15 -11.92
C PRO A 99 -7.05 8.63 -11.84
N GLU A 100 -6.89 7.30 -11.92
CA GLU A 100 -5.59 6.62 -11.90
C GLU A 100 -4.81 6.73 -10.58
N THR A 101 -5.47 7.21 -9.53
CA THR A 101 -5.00 7.13 -8.14
C THR A 101 -5.93 6.19 -7.40
N TYR A 102 -5.42 5.36 -6.49
CA TYR A 102 -6.22 4.32 -5.85
C TYR A 102 -5.96 4.31 -4.35
N GLY A 103 -7.01 4.23 -3.53
CA GLY A 103 -6.85 4.31 -2.08
C GLY A 103 -7.94 3.62 -1.27
N TYR A 104 -7.54 2.83 -0.29
CA TYR A 104 -8.38 2.24 0.76
C TYR A 104 -8.19 3.01 2.07
N PHE A 105 -9.30 3.44 2.66
CA PHE A 105 -9.34 4.31 3.83
C PHE A 105 -9.82 3.57 5.07
N ASP A 106 -9.37 4.06 6.23
CA ASP A 106 -9.62 3.48 7.55
C ASP A 106 -11.10 3.32 7.88
N GLY A 107 -11.94 4.19 7.32
CA GLY A 107 -13.41 4.09 7.41
C GLY A 107 -14.07 3.05 6.49
N GLY A 108 -13.32 2.09 5.93
CA GLY A 108 -13.90 1.01 5.13
C GLY A 108 -14.27 1.39 3.69
N LYS A 109 -13.69 2.47 3.16
CA LYS A 109 -14.01 3.01 1.82
C LYS A 109 -12.84 2.91 0.86
N ILE A 110 -13.13 2.59 -0.40
CA ILE A 110 -12.14 2.48 -1.46
C ILE A 110 -12.46 3.50 -2.57
N TYR A 111 -11.49 4.32 -2.96
CA TYR A 111 -11.64 5.46 -3.86
C TYR A 111 -10.74 5.38 -5.10
N GLY A 112 -11.14 6.07 -6.17
CA GLY A 112 -10.30 6.32 -7.34
C GLY A 112 -10.33 5.25 -8.45
N HIS A 113 -11.25 4.29 -8.34
CA HIS A 113 -11.41 3.18 -9.27
C HIS A 113 -12.52 3.42 -10.32
N ASN A 114 -12.63 4.66 -10.85
CA ASN A 114 -13.63 5.07 -11.84
C ASN A 114 -15.12 4.92 -11.47
N THR A 115 -15.43 4.70 -10.19
CA THR A 115 -16.81 4.56 -9.68
C THR A 115 -17.14 5.55 -8.56
N GLY A 116 -16.29 6.56 -8.35
CA GLY A 116 -16.35 7.43 -7.16
C GLY A 116 -15.75 6.72 -5.95
N PHE A 117 -16.55 5.91 -5.26
CA PHE A 117 -16.07 5.05 -4.16
C PHE A 117 -16.90 3.79 -3.98
N PHE A 118 -16.29 2.78 -3.36
CA PHE A 118 -16.94 1.59 -2.83
C PHE A 118 -16.90 1.64 -1.30
N ASP A 119 -17.91 1.09 -0.64
CA ASP A 119 -18.08 1.12 0.83
C ASP A 119 -18.44 -0.27 1.36
N GLY A 120 -18.45 -0.44 2.67
CA GLY A 120 -18.78 -1.70 3.34
C GLY A 120 -17.62 -2.67 3.47
N PHE A 121 -16.38 -2.22 3.24
CA PHE A 121 -15.19 -2.98 3.57
C PHE A 121 -14.87 -2.86 5.07
N PRO A 122 -14.10 -3.80 5.65
CA PRO A 122 -13.68 -3.69 7.03
C PRO A 122 -13.03 -2.34 7.32
N GLU A 123 -13.31 -1.73 8.47
CA GLU A 123 -12.54 -0.59 8.96
C GLU A 123 -11.16 -1.07 9.45
N PHE A 124 -10.16 -0.21 9.48
CA PHE A 124 -8.85 -0.51 10.10
C PHE A 124 -8.38 0.60 11.04
N SER A 125 -7.53 0.23 12.01
CA SER A 125 -7.08 1.14 13.07
C SER A 125 -5.70 0.76 13.61
N SER A 126 -5.24 1.42 14.68
CA SER A 126 -3.99 1.10 15.37
C SER A 126 -3.84 -0.41 15.60
N GLY A 127 -2.70 -0.96 15.19
CA GLY A 127 -2.36 -2.37 15.32
C GLY A 127 -2.61 -3.19 14.06
N ASP A 128 -3.54 -2.77 13.20
CA ASP A 128 -3.84 -3.47 11.95
C ASP A 128 -2.69 -3.34 10.94
N VAL A 129 -2.57 -4.36 10.09
CA VAL A 129 -1.72 -4.38 8.91
C VAL A 129 -2.62 -4.32 7.69
N VAL A 130 -2.38 -3.36 6.80
CA VAL A 130 -3.14 -3.21 5.57
C VAL A 130 -2.20 -3.40 4.40
N GLY A 131 -2.61 -4.25 3.46
CA GLY A 131 -1.89 -4.51 2.24
C GLY A 131 -2.55 -3.90 1.02
N CYS A 132 -1.74 -3.53 0.03
CA CYS A 132 -2.19 -3.10 -1.27
C CYS A 132 -1.24 -3.63 -2.35
N GLY A 133 -1.78 -4.03 -3.49
CA GLY A 133 -0.99 -4.51 -4.61
C GLY A 133 -1.77 -4.52 -5.91
N VAL A 134 -1.10 -4.99 -6.96
CA VAL A 134 -1.65 -5.16 -8.29
C VAL A 134 -1.24 -6.55 -8.79
N ASP A 135 -2.21 -7.31 -9.28
CA ASP A 135 -1.93 -8.41 -10.18
C ASP A 135 -1.74 -7.83 -11.59
N TRP A 136 -0.50 -7.83 -12.10
CA TRP A 136 -0.21 -7.26 -13.40
C TRP A 136 -0.65 -8.13 -14.58
N ALA A 137 -1.04 -9.39 -14.35
CA ALA A 137 -1.62 -10.22 -15.41
C ALA A 137 -3.08 -9.84 -15.69
N THR A 138 -3.84 -9.48 -14.65
CA THR A 138 -5.27 -9.15 -14.72
C THR A 138 -5.55 -7.65 -14.59
N HIS A 139 -4.55 -6.87 -14.19
CA HIS A 139 -4.65 -5.48 -13.76
C HIS A 139 -5.52 -5.27 -12.52
N GLU A 140 -5.89 -6.33 -11.79
CA GLU A 140 -6.72 -6.23 -10.59
C GLU A 140 -5.93 -5.60 -9.44
N ILE A 141 -6.58 -4.71 -8.69
CA ILE A 141 -6.03 -4.14 -7.46
C ILE A 141 -6.43 -5.03 -6.29
N ILE A 142 -5.43 -5.42 -5.50
CA ILE A 142 -5.58 -6.30 -4.34
C ILE A 142 -5.48 -5.43 -3.08
N TYR A 143 -6.44 -5.58 -2.17
CA TYR A 143 -6.34 -5.07 -0.80
C TYR A 143 -6.43 -6.23 0.21
N THR A 144 -5.71 -6.11 1.31
CA THR A 144 -5.82 -7.04 2.44
C THR A 144 -5.89 -6.29 3.75
N LYS A 145 -6.48 -6.93 4.77
CA LYS A 145 -6.39 -6.50 6.16
C LYS A 145 -5.97 -7.69 7.01
N ASN A 146 -4.89 -7.55 7.77
CA ASN A 146 -4.35 -8.57 8.68
C ASN A 146 -4.13 -9.92 7.99
N GLY A 147 -3.65 -9.88 6.73
CA GLY A 147 -3.43 -11.08 5.90
C GLY A 147 -4.66 -11.52 5.10
N GLU A 148 -5.88 -11.14 5.49
CA GLU A 148 -7.10 -11.55 4.78
C GLU A 148 -7.37 -10.65 3.58
N ARG A 149 -7.53 -11.25 2.38
CA ARG A 149 -7.86 -10.53 1.15
C ARG A 149 -9.30 -10.02 1.19
N LEU A 150 -9.47 -8.75 0.84
CA LEU A 150 -10.80 -8.16 0.68
C LEU A 150 -11.41 -8.66 -0.64
N ILE A 151 -12.68 -9.08 -0.59
CA ILE A 151 -13.42 -9.45 -1.80
C ILE A 151 -13.83 -8.17 -2.52
N THR A 152 -13.00 -7.75 -3.46
CA THR A 152 -13.20 -6.53 -4.25
C THR A 152 -13.53 -6.87 -5.69
N SER A 153 -14.78 -6.65 -6.11
CA SER A 153 -15.16 -6.81 -7.51
C SER A 153 -14.86 -5.52 -8.28
N ASN A 154 -14.29 -5.64 -9.48
CA ASN A 154 -14.13 -4.54 -10.46
C ASN A 154 -13.16 -3.41 -10.07
N LEU A 155 -12.10 -3.70 -9.30
CA LEU A 155 -11.03 -2.74 -9.04
C LEU A 155 -9.85 -3.01 -9.97
N TYR A 156 -9.62 -2.13 -10.94
CA TYR A 156 -8.54 -2.30 -11.91
C TYR A 156 -7.63 -1.07 -12.01
N VAL A 157 -6.35 -1.32 -12.26
CA VAL A 157 -5.42 -0.29 -12.73
C VAL A 157 -5.73 0.02 -14.19
N LEU A 158 -5.90 1.30 -14.51
CA LEU A 158 -6.28 1.78 -15.84
C LEU A 158 -5.19 2.63 -16.51
N THR A 159 -4.07 2.80 -15.82
CA THR A 159 -2.93 3.61 -16.26
C THR A 159 -1.72 2.76 -16.61
N SER A 160 -0.93 3.27 -17.56
CA SER A 160 0.40 2.76 -17.89
C SER A 160 1.51 3.39 -17.04
N ASP A 161 1.21 4.44 -16.26
CA ASP A 161 2.19 5.14 -15.43
C ASP A 161 2.75 4.23 -14.33
N ASP A 162 4.01 4.48 -13.93
CA ASP A 162 4.58 3.82 -12.75
C ASP A 162 3.76 4.18 -11.49
N LEU A 163 3.32 3.15 -10.78
CA LEU A 163 2.53 3.30 -9.56
C LEU A 163 3.38 3.03 -8.34
N TYR A 164 3.37 3.98 -7.41
CA TYR A 164 4.14 3.95 -6.18
C TYR A 164 3.23 3.65 -4.99
N PRO A 165 3.63 2.74 -4.08
CA PRO A 165 3.02 2.65 -2.76
C PRO A 165 2.96 4.02 -2.10
N ALA A 166 1.80 4.36 -1.54
CA ALA A 166 1.57 5.66 -0.93
C ALA A 166 0.66 5.56 0.28
N VAL A 167 0.89 6.46 1.24
CA VAL A 167 0.00 6.69 2.38
C VAL A 167 -0.33 8.16 2.50
N THR A 168 -1.58 8.44 2.82
CA THR A 168 -2.09 9.79 3.10
C THR A 168 -2.55 9.89 4.54
N LEU A 169 -2.14 10.96 5.23
CA LEU A 169 -2.58 11.30 6.58
C LEU A 169 -3.27 12.67 6.58
N GLU A 170 -4.50 12.75 7.11
CA GLU A 170 -5.14 14.04 7.40
C GLU A 170 -4.93 14.50 8.85
N ASN A 171 -5.03 13.55 9.79
CA ASN A 171 -5.00 13.77 11.23
C ASN A 171 -3.78 13.07 11.85
N PRO A 172 -3.38 13.42 13.09
CA PRO A 172 -2.22 12.79 13.74
C PRO A 172 -2.27 11.27 13.71
N ALA A 173 -1.25 10.68 13.10
CA ALA A 173 -1.15 9.25 12.86
C ALA A 173 0.31 8.84 12.59
N GLY A 174 0.60 7.57 12.78
CA GLY A 174 1.91 6.97 12.52
C GLY A 174 1.79 5.65 11.78
N ILE A 175 2.54 5.51 10.68
CA ILE A 175 2.49 4.37 9.78
C ILE A 175 3.90 3.83 9.55
N LYS A 176 4.02 2.50 9.55
CA LYS A 176 5.28 1.80 9.28
C LYS A 176 5.15 0.95 8.01
N PHE A 177 6.09 1.10 7.08
CA PHE A 177 6.27 0.21 5.93
C PHE A 177 6.84 -1.12 6.43
N GLU A 178 6.12 -2.23 6.21
CA GLU A 178 6.52 -3.55 6.72
C GLU A 178 7.21 -4.39 5.66
N LYS A 179 6.58 -4.52 4.49
CA LYS A 179 7.07 -5.38 3.41
C LYS A 179 6.68 -4.87 2.03
N GLN A 180 7.49 -5.23 1.03
CA GLN A 180 7.12 -5.19 -0.38
C GLN A 180 7.66 -6.46 -1.06
N GLN A 181 6.86 -7.03 -1.94
CA GLN A 181 7.13 -8.30 -2.63
C GLN A 181 6.69 -8.18 -4.09
N HIS A 182 7.34 -8.93 -4.97
CA HIS A 182 6.95 -9.05 -6.37
C HIS A 182 7.22 -10.47 -6.90
N GLY A 183 6.49 -10.87 -7.94
CA GLY A 183 6.73 -12.11 -8.67
C GLY A 183 6.06 -13.37 -8.10
N GLY A 184 5.11 -13.21 -7.17
CA GLY A 184 4.25 -14.30 -6.70
C GLY A 184 3.02 -14.51 -7.60
N THR A 185 2.47 -15.71 -7.52
CA THR A 185 1.15 -16.10 -8.03
C THR A 185 0.09 -15.94 -6.93
N GLU A 186 -1.19 -15.94 -7.27
CA GLU A 186 -2.28 -15.70 -6.31
C GLU A 186 -2.22 -16.62 -5.07
N GLY A 187 -1.77 -17.87 -5.24
CA GLY A 187 -1.59 -18.85 -4.15
C GLY A 187 -0.42 -18.56 -3.20
N ASP A 188 0.60 -17.84 -3.65
CA ASP A 188 1.78 -17.50 -2.82
C ASP A 188 1.45 -16.45 -1.74
N TYR A 189 0.30 -15.78 -1.86
CA TYR A 189 -0.17 -14.76 -0.92
C TYR A 189 -1.28 -15.27 0.02
N THR A 190 -1.95 -16.39 -0.30
CA THR A 190 -2.91 -17.07 0.58
C THR A 190 -2.22 -17.99 1.61
N ASP A 191 -1.03 -18.51 1.32
CA ASP A 191 -0.26 -19.37 2.25
C ASP A 191 0.32 -18.61 3.47
N MET A 192 0.09 -17.29 3.59
CA MET A 192 0.35 -16.53 4.82
C MET A 192 -0.77 -16.67 5.87
N GLU A 193 -1.87 -17.37 5.56
CA GLU A 193 -3.01 -17.64 6.46
C GLU A 193 -2.67 -18.59 7.64
N ALA A 194 -1.46 -19.17 7.70
CA ALA A 194 -1.12 -20.24 8.65
C ALA A 194 0.10 -19.98 9.56
N GLY A 195 0.42 -18.73 9.91
CA GLY A 195 1.63 -18.45 10.70
C GLY A 195 1.62 -17.21 11.59
N THR A 196 0.79 -17.22 12.66
CA THR A 196 1.20 -17.20 14.09
C THR A 196 -0.01 -17.35 14.98
#